data_AF-T0JXH3-F1
#
_entry.id   AF-T0JXH3-F1
#
_cell.length_a   1.000
_cell.length_b   1.000
_cell.length_c   1.000
_cell.angle_alpha   90.00
_cell.angle_beta   90.00
_cell.angle_gamma   90.00
#
_symmetry.space_group_name_H-M   'P 1'
#
loop_
_entity.id
_entity.type
_entity.pdbx_description
1 polymer ?
#
loop_
_entity_poly.entity_id
_entity_poly.type
_entity_poly.pdbx_seq_one_letter_code
_entity_poly.pdbx_strand_id
1 'polypeptide(L)'
;MILAMATSTANADGLGLNDRQAISEVYYRRAKVLSMSQMGATANVEAVQVMLLMSQYLQGSQRSIQTWAIHGIAVKAAMELGLHSQLALQRFDPLEREIRIRTWYGTLYGVTASVIDELYESNLGSSVTPIPPANIVSTVIHTGQKLAAWQASLPTSMRLVEPSEICDSAESPISLKFRVILTLRYHNLHILSHRPILDRCLQALDGTPQTDQETATLQQGWYLSKDACLQSAESIVRLVEACKSSSDKQPTISYLGAWWFSLYFTFNAALTIVAIKMIEERSSPSPFDRSYSNATERLDEVLKDAVNCIARLDKQNQMVEKCAKFTATLIFLVQSLSTVVPARDNGIVPDAPIQVIPPTGEVLPVNVPTNNGMDEAFADLMNFLPPNFNDFSASSGPFAMSELMDDFATGDLFW
;
A
#
# COMPACT_ATOMS: atom_id res chain seq x y z
N MET A 1 -17.38 -1.83 21.10
CA MET A 1 -16.42 -1.83 19.98
C MET A 1 -14.96 -1.93 20.42
N ILE A 2 -14.51 -1.17 21.42
CA ILE A 2 -13.11 -1.22 21.89
C ILE A 2 -12.65 -2.64 22.25
N LEU A 3 -13.46 -3.42 22.97
CA LEU A 3 -13.13 -4.82 23.29
C LEU A 3 -13.03 -5.72 22.05
N ALA A 4 -13.87 -5.49 21.02
CA ALA A 4 -13.80 -6.24 19.76
C ALA A 4 -12.48 -5.95 19.04
N MET A 5 -12.11 -4.66 18.92
CA MET A 5 -10.87 -4.21 18.29
C MET A 5 -9.62 -4.66 19.06
N ALA A 6 -9.65 -4.59 20.39
CA ALA A 6 -8.53 -5.04 21.22
C ALA A 6 -8.31 -6.54 21.05
N THR A 7 -9.38 -7.34 21.03
CA THR A 7 -9.30 -8.80 20.85
C THR A 7 -8.84 -9.18 19.45
N SER A 8 -9.34 -8.51 18.40
CA SER A 8 -8.98 -8.83 17.00
C SER A 8 -7.55 -8.42 16.64
N THR A 9 -6.96 -7.47 17.37
CA THR A 9 -5.60 -6.96 17.13
C THR A 9 -4.59 -7.42 18.18
N ALA A 10 -5.00 -8.25 19.15
CA ALA A 10 -4.11 -8.86 20.13
C ALA A 10 -3.42 -10.07 19.51
N ASN A 11 -2.08 -10.12 19.59
CA ASN A 11 -1.35 -11.38 19.51
C ASN A 11 -1.16 -11.81 20.97
N ALA A 12 -2.03 -12.67 21.48
CA ALA A 12 -1.86 -13.26 22.80
C ALA A 12 -1.54 -14.74 22.60
N ASP A 13 -0.44 -15.20 23.20
CA ASP A 13 -0.09 -16.62 23.22
C ASP A 13 -1.23 -17.44 23.85
N GLY A 14 -1.67 -18.46 23.13
CA GLY A 14 -2.69 -19.41 23.60
C GLY A 14 -4.09 -19.28 22.98
N LEU A 15 -4.37 -18.21 22.21
CA LEU A 15 -5.62 -18.08 21.44
C LEU A 15 -5.31 -18.12 19.95
N GLY A 16 -5.81 -19.15 19.25
CA GLY A 16 -5.68 -19.25 17.80
C GLY A 16 -6.36 -18.08 17.09
N LEU A 17 -6.02 -17.85 15.81
CA LEU A 17 -6.69 -16.82 14.99
C LEU A 17 -8.22 -16.99 15.02
N ASN A 18 -8.69 -18.24 14.92
CA ASN A 18 -10.12 -18.58 15.00
C ASN A 18 -10.74 -18.22 16.35
N ASP A 19 -10.03 -18.42 17.46
CA ASP A 19 -10.54 -18.11 18.80
C ASP A 19 -10.63 -16.59 19.01
N ARG A 20 -9.60 -15.85 18.58
CA ARG A 20 -9.59 -14.37 18.63
C ARG A 20 -10.74 -13.81 17.82
N GLN A 21 -10.96 -14.32 16.61
CA GLN A 21 -12.06 -13.92 15.74
C GLN A 21 -13.43 -14.26 16.36
N ALA A 22 -13.56 -15.43 16.99
CA ALA A 22 -14.79 -15.82 17.67
C ALA A 22 -15.12 -14.91 18.86
N ILE A 23 -14.13 -14.60 19.71
CA ILE A 23 -14.31 -13.72 20.87
C ILE A 23 -14.57 -12.28 20.42
N SER A 24 -13.80 -11.77 19.45
CA SER A 24 -14.00 -10.41 18.94
C SER A 24 -15.37 -10.24 18.30
N GLU A 25 -15.88 -11.28 17.63
CA GLU A 25 -17.21 -11.31 17.02
C GLU A 25 -18.32 -11.21 18.08
N VAL A 26 -18.17 -11.84 19.25
CA VAL A 26 -19.12 -11.69 20.36
C VAL A 26 -19.21 -10.23 20.81
N TYR A 27 -18.07 -9.56 20.98
CA TYR A 27 -18.05 -8.14 21.36
C TYR A 27 -18.60 -7.23 20.26
N TYR A 28 -18.31 -7.53 19.00
CA TYR A 28 -18.84 -6.80 17.85
C TYR A 28 -20.37 -6.90 17.80
N ARG A 29 -20.94 -8.11 17.89
CA ARG A 29 -22.40 -8.33 17.88
C ARG A 29 -23.10 -7.59 19.01
N ARG A 30 -22.55 -7.66 20.24
CA ARG A 30 -23.09 -6.93 21.39
C ARG A 30 -23.09 -5.42 21.14
N ALA A 31 -21.97 -4.87 20.65
CA ALA A 31 -21.87 -3.46 20.34
C ALA A 31 -22.86 -3.03 19.25
N LYS A 32 -23.00 -3.82 18.17
CA LYS A 32 -23.94 -3.57 17.07
C LYS A 32 -25.38 -3.50 17.56
N VAL A 33 -25.81 -4.43 18.41
CA VAL A 33 -27.16 -4.44 18.99
C VAL A 33 -27.40 -3.19 19.84
N LEU A 34 -26.42 -2.82 20.69
CA LEU A 34 -26.52 -1.65 21.56
C LEU A 34 -26.59 -0.32 20.81
N SER A 35 -25.89 -0.19 19.68
CA SER A 35 -25.87 1.06 18.90
C SER A 35 -26.90 1.10 17.77
N MET A 36 -27.67 0.02 17.52
CA MET A 36 -28.56 -0.10 16.36
C MET A 36 -29.63 1.01 16.30
N SER A 37 -30.18 1.39 17.45
CA SER A 37 -31.16 2.49 17.55
C SER A 37 -30.54 3.84 17.21
N GLN A 38 -29.30 4.09 17.66
CA GLN A 38 -28.59 5.35 17.40
C GLN A 38 -28.11 5.47 15.94
N MET A 39 -27.75 4.34 15.31
CA MET A 39 -27.30 4.32 13.91
C MET A 39 -28.41 4.70 12.90
N GLY A 40 -29.69 4.49 13.26
CA GLY A 40 -30.82 4.72 12.35
C GLY A 40 -31.70 5.93 12.66
N ALA A 41 -31.71 6.45 13.90
CA ALA A 41 -32.74 7.39 14.34
C ALA A 41 -32.26 8.82 14.65
N THR A 42 -31.02 9.00 15.09
CA THR A 42 -30.49 10.32 15.51
C THR A 42 -28.99 10.39 15.30
N ALA A 43 -28.54 11.32 14.45
CA ALA A 43 -27.12 11.56 14.24
C ALA A 43 -26.51 12.29 15.44
N ASN A 44 -25.50 11.69 16.05
CA ASN A 44 -24.62 12.32 17.04
C ASN A 44 -23.17 11.85 16.82
N VAL A 45 -22.21 12.52 17.45
CA VAL A 45 -20.78 12.29 17.20
C VAL A 45 -20.37 10.89 17.65
N GLU A 46 -20.93 10.42 18.75
CA GLU A 46 -20.67 9.11 19.33
C GLU A 46 -21.13 7.98 18.41
N ALA A 47 -22.29 8.13 17.77
CA ALA A 47 -22.81 7.19 16.78
C ALA A 47 -21.88 7.13 15.55
N VAL A 48 -21.40 8.27 15.07
CA VAL A 48 -20.40 8.34 13.99
C VAL A 48 -19.13 7.59 14.40
N GLN A 49 -18.58 7.87 15.59
CA GLN A 49 -17.36 7.22 16.10
C GLN A 49 -17.54 5.70 16.25
N VAL A 50 -18.68 5.23 16.76
CA VAL A 50 -18.96 3.80 16.89
C VAL A 50 -19.06 3.14 15.53
N MET A 51 -19.71 3.77 14.55
CA MET A 51 -19.81 3.23 13.18
C MET A 51 -18.44 3.20 12.48
N LEU A 52 -17.60 4.21 12.68
CA LEU A 52 -16.21 4.20 12.18
C LEU A 52 -15.40 3.06 12.81
N LEU A 53 -15.52 2.83 14.12
CA LEU A 53 -14.87 1.69 14.78
C LEU A 53 -15.42 0.34 14.29
N MET A 54 -16.71 0.24 13.97
CA MET A 54 -17.31 -0.96 13.37
C MET A 54 -16.81 -1.20 11.96
N SER A 55 -16.71 -0.16 11.14
CA SER A 55 -16.12 -0.22 9.81
C SER A 55 -14.68 -0.71 9.89
N GLN A 56 -13.88 -0.12 10.78
CA GLN A 56 -12.49 -0.51 11.01
C GLN A 56 -12.32 -1.98 11.46
N TYR A 57 -13.26 -2.50 12.26
CA TYR A 57 -13.30 -3.91 12.65
C TYR A 57 -13.65 -4.82 11.47
N LEU A 58 -14.66 -4.44 10.69
CA LEU A 58 -15.15 -5.25 9.57
C LEU A 58 -14.19 -5.27 8.36
N GLN A 59 -13.38 -4.23 8.16
CA GLN A 59 -12.25 -4.24 7.20
C GLN A 59 -11.30 -5.41 7.45
N GLY A 60 -11.25 -5.90 8.69
CA GLY A 60 -10.49 -7.08 9.10
C GLY A 60 -11.10 -8.43 8.90
N SER A 61 -12.29 -8.44 8.34
CA SER A 61 -13.09 -9.63 8.13
C SER A 61 -13.41 -9.76 6.65
N GLN A 62 -13.78 -10.96 6.23
CA GLN A 62 -14.25 -11.26 4.88
C GLN A 62 -15.68 -10.69 4.61
N ARG A 63 -15.98 -9.46 5.07
CA ARG A 63 -17.33 -8.84 5.07
C ARG A 63 -17.33 -7.43 4.47
N SER A 64 -16.68 -7.25 3.32
CA SER A 64 -16.54 -5.96 2.61
C SER A 64 -17.88 -5.21 2.47
N ILE A 65 -18.94 -5.89 2.01
CA ILE A 65 -20.27 -5.27 1.83
C ILE A 65 -20.77 -4.60 3.12
N GLN A 66 -20.55 -5.23 4.27
CA GLN A 66 -21.02 -4.69 5.55
C GLN A 66 -20.13 -3.56 6.06
N THR A 67 -18.84 -3.61 5.77
CA THR A 67 -17.91 -2.50 6.00
C THR A 67 -18.40 -1.25 5.29
N TRP A 68 -18.65 -1.36 3.99
CA TRP A 68 -19.12 -0.25 3.14
C TRP A 68 -20.49 0.26 3.58
N ALA A 69 -21.42 -0.63 3.92
CA ALA A 69 -22.74 -0.24 4.41
C ALA A 69 -22.65 0.59 5.71
N ILE A 70 -21.91 0.12 6.71
CA ILE A 70 -21.75 0.84 7.98
C ILE A 70 -20.98 2.16 7.77
N HIS A 71 -19.93 2.14 6.95
CA HIS A 71 -19.16 3.33 6.63
C HIS A 71 -20.01 4.40 5.94
N GLY A 72 -20.83 4.01 4.95
CA GLY A 72 -21.74 4.92 4.25
C GLY A 72 -22.76 5.57 5.20
N ILE A 73 -23.30 4.81 6.16
CA ILE A 73 -24.19 5.38 7.19
C ILE A 73 -23.42 6.35 8.10
N ALA A 74 -22.17 6.04 8.45
CA ALA A 74 -21.32 6.93 9.25
C ALA A 74 -21.06 8.27 8.55
N VAL A 75 -20.69 8.22 7.27
CA VAL A 75 -20.44 9.42 6.45
C VAL A 75 -21.71 10.26 6.33
N LYS A 76 -22.86 9.62 6.06
CA LYS A 76 -24.15 10.32 6.01
C LYS A 76 -24.46 11.04 7.33
N ALA A 77 -24.35 10.34 8.46
CA ALA A 77 -24.59 10.93 9.78
C ALA A 77 -23.61 12.08 10.09
N ALA A 78 -22.34 11.95 9.69
CA ALA A 78 -21.35 12.99 9.86
C ALA A 78 -21.64 14.24 8.97
N MET A 79 -22.16 14.04 7.77
CA MET A 79 -22.63 15.13 6.91
C MET A 79 -23.86 15.84 7.51
N GLU A 80 -24.84 15.09 8.03
CA GLU A 80 -26.01 15.65 8.72
C GLU A 80 -25.62 16.50 9.94
N LEU A 81 -24.55 16.12 10.65
CA LEU A 81 -23.99 16.89 11.76
C LEU A 81 -23.16 18.11 11.34
N GLY A 82 -22.87 18.24 10.05
CA GLY A 82 -22.03 19.31 9.50
C GLY A 82 -20.54 19.16 9.81
N LEU A 83 -20.04 17.95 10.11
CA LEU A 83 -18.63 17.77 10.50
C LEU A 83 -17.63 18.15 9.39
N HIS A 84 -18.08 18.16 8.14
CA HIS A 84 -17.32 18.56 6.95
C HIS A 84 -17.20 20.07 6.77
N SER A 85 -18.05 20.87 7.44
CA SER A 85 -18.13 22.31 7.21
C SER A 85 -17.41 23.08 8.31
N GLN A 86 -16.29 23.73 7.96
CA GLN A 86 -15.56 24.59 8.88
C GLN A 86 -16.44 25.69 9.48
N LEU A 87 -17.38 26.22 8.68
CA LEU A 87 -18.34 27.22 9.15
C LEU A 87 -19.32 26.63 10.16
N ALA A 88 -19.87 25.44 9.90
CA ALA A 88 -20.76 24.75 10.84
C ALA A 88 -20.07 24.39 12.15
N LEU A 89 -18.74 24.19 12.12
CA LEU A 89 -17.92 23.87 13.28
C LEU A 89 -17.60 25.08 14.17
N GLN A 90 -17.70 26.31 13.65
CA GLN A 90 -17.42 27.54 14.42
C GLN A 90 -18.39 27.76 15.60
N ARG A 91 -19.59 27.17 15.54
CA ARG A 91 -20.59 27.28 16.61
C ARG A 91 -20.25 26.49 17.87
N PHE A 92 -19.30 25.56 17.78
CA PHE A 92 -18.88 24.72 18.91
C PHE A 92 -17.67 25.33 19.61
N ASP A 93 -17.53 25.01 20.89
CA ASP A 93 -16.36 25.36 21.68
C ASP A 93 -15.07 24.70 21.10
N PRO A 94 -13.87 25.17 21.48
CA PRO A 94 -12.64 24.67 20.89
C PRO A 94 -12.44 23.15 21.05
N LEU A 95 -12.88 22.56 22.17
CA LEU A 95 -12.71 21.13 22.45
C LEU A 95 -13.65 20.28 21.59
N GLU A 96 -14.95 20.57 21.60
CA GLU A 96 -15.95 19.86 20.81
C GLU A 96 -15.70 20.03 19.32
N ARG A 97 -15.26 21.21 18.89
CA ARG A 97 -14.81 21.47 17.52
C ARG A 97 -13.68 20.53 17.12
N GLU A 98 -12.67 20.38 17.97
CA GLU A 98 -11.52 19.51 17.69
C GLU A 98 -11.94 18.04 17.65
N ILE A 99 -12.81 17.59 18.55
CA ILE A 99 -13.37 16.22 18.53
C ILE A 99 -14.08 15.95 17.21
N ARG A 100 -14.89 16.90 16.74
CA ARG A 100 -15.63 16.81 15.48
C ARG A 100 -14.72 16.83 14.26
N ILE A 101 -13.73 17.72 14.23
CA ILE A 101 -12.69 17.77 13.19
C ILE A 101 -11.95 16.45 13.13
N ARG A 102 -11.53 15.89 14.26
CA ARG A 102 -10.81 14.60 14.29
C ARG A 102 -11.69 13.43 13.87
N THR A 103 -12.98 13.47 14.22
CA THR A 103 -13.95 12.44 13.83
C THR A 103 -14.19 12.42 12.32
N TRP A 104 -14.19 13.58 11.65
CA TRP A 104 -14.37 13.69 10.20
C TRP A 104 -13.05 13.59 9.41
N TYR A 105 -12.10 14.43 9.80
CA TYR A 105 -10.66 14.40 9.54
C TYR A 105 -10.03 13.02 9.40
N GLY A 106 -10.14 12.25 10.49
CA GLY A 106 -9.11 11.27 10.84
C GLY A 106 -7.71 11.78 10.50
N THR A 107 -7.44 13.08 10.72
CA THR A 107 -6.42 14.01 10.15
C THR A 107 -5.62 13.61 8.89
N LEU A 108 -5.04 12.41 8.83
CA LEU A 108 -4.36 11.84 7.66
C LEU A 108 -5.34 11.45 6.52
N TYR A 109 -6.55 10.99 6.85
CA TYR A 109 -7.54 10.54 5.85
C TYR A 109 -8.02 11.67 4.93
N GLY A 110 -8.01 12.92 5.41
CA GLY A 110 -8.26 14.08 4.54
C GLY A 110 -7.21 14.22 3.43
N VAL A 111 -5.94 13.94 3.72
CA VAL A 111 -4.86 13.93 2.72
C VAL A 111 -5.00 12.72 1.79
N THR A 112 -5.33 11.54 2.33
CA THR A 112 -5.64 10.35 1.54
C THR A 112 -6.77 10.62 0.52
N ALA A 113 -7.85 11.28 0.95
CA ALA A 113 -8.96 11.61 0.08
C ALA A 113 -8.53 12.54 -1.07
N SER A 114 -7.72 13.57 -0.79
CA SER A 114 -7.15 14.42 -1.85
C SER A 114 -6.27 13.63 -2.82
N VAL A 115 -5.43 12.72 -2.33
CA VAL A 115 -4.62 11.86 -3.21
C VAL A 115 -5.49 11.02 -4.13
N ILE A 116 -6.53 10.39 -3.60
CA ILE A 116 -7.42 9.54 -4.38
C ILE A 116 -8.20 10.35 -5.43
N ASP A 117 -8.68 11.53 -5.05
CA ASP A 117 -9.40 12.41 -5.97
C ASP A 117 -8.49 12.94 -7.08
N GLU A 118 -7.34 13.51 -6.72
CA GLU A 118 -6.47 14.25 -7.63
C GLU A 118 -5.53 13.34 -8.45
N LEU A 119 -5.09 12.20 -7.92
CA LEU A 119 -4.13 11.30 -8.58
C LEU A 119 -4.73 9.99 -9.08
N TYR A 120 -5.88 9.58 -8.55
CA TYR A 120 -6.54 8.30 -8.89
C TYR A 120 -7.94 8.48 -9.48
N GLU A 121 -8.31 9.70 -9.88
CA GLU A 121 -9.59 10.02 -10.53
C GLU A 121 -10.80 9.53 -9.71
N SER A 122 -10.75 9.70 -8.39
CA SER A 122 -11.79 9.20 -7.49
C SER A 122 -12.03 7.68 -7.60
N ASN A 123 -11.04 6.92 -8.11
CA ASN A 123 -11.11 5.51 -8.46
C ASN A 123 -12.21 5.16 -9.49
N LEU A 124 -12.65 6.13 -10.30
CA LEU A 124 -13.72 5.93 -11.28
C LEU A 124 -13.22 5.38 -12.62
N GLY A 125 -11.89 5.37 -12.85
CA GLY A 125 -11.27 4.87 -14.09
C GLY A 125 -11.83 5.49 -15.36
N SER A 126 -12.29 6.75 -15.27
CA SER A 126 -13.22 7.33 -16.24
C SER A 126 -12.54 8.21 -17.31
N SER A 127 -11.26 8.57 -17.18
CA SER A 127 -10.57 9.32 -18.22
C SER A 127 -10.14 8.42 -19.39
N VAL A 128 -10.57 8.80 -20.59
CA VAL A 128 -10.03 8.27 -21.86
C VAL A 128 -8.61 8.82 -22.11
N THR A 129 -8.24 9.90 -21.41
CA THR A 129 -6.96 10.61 -21.57
C THR A 129 -6.13 10.50 -20.29
N PRO A 130 -4.93 9.90 -20.34
CA PRO A 130 -4.05 9.81 -19.18
C PRO A 130 -3.69 11.19 -18.61
N ILE A 131 -3.64 11.33 -17.27
CA ILE A 131 -3.24 12.57 -16.60
C ILE A 131 -1.83 13.00 -17.07
N PRO A 132 -1.59 14.26 -17.50
CA PRO A 132 -0.26 14.68 -17.93
C PRO A 132 0.81 14.55 -16.83
N PRO A 133 2.05 14.13 -17.13
CA PRO A 133 3.11 13.99 -16.13
C PRO A 133 3.35 15.25 -15.29
N ALA A 134 3.25 16.45 -15.89
CA ALA A 134 3.39 17.72 -15.19
C ALA A 134 2.34 17.91 -14.07
N ASN A 135 1.10 17.50 -14.32
CA ASN A 135 0.02 17.60 -13.34
C ASN A 135 0.27 16.63 -12.18
N ILE A 136 0.68 15.39 -12.50
CA ILE A 136 1.04 14.38 -11.50
C ILE A 136 2.15 14.92 -10.59
N VAL A 137 3.26 15.41 -11.16
CA VAL A 137 4.39 15.94 -10.39
C VAL A 137 3.98 17.12 -9.51
N SER A 138 3.18 18.05 -10.04
CA SER A 138 2.66 19.19 -9.27
C SER A 138 1.81 18.73 -8.07
N THR A 139 0.87 17.81 -8.30
CA THR A 139 0.01 17.26 -7.24
C THR A 139 0.80 16.49 -6.19
N VAL A 140 1.82 15.74 -6.57
CA VAL A 140 2.73 15.05 -5.65
C VAL A 140 3.45 16.05 -4.74
N ILE A 141 3.99 17.14 -5.30
CA ILE A 141 4.65 18.19 -4.50
C ILE A 141 3.66 18.83 -3.52
N HIS A 142 2.45 19.16 -3.99
CA HIS A 142 1.43 19.76 -3.14
C HIS A 142 0.97 18.81 -2.02
N THR A 143 0.83 17.52 -2.33
CA THR A 143 0.53 16.47 -1.35
C THR A 143 1.64 16.36 -0.31
N GLY A 144 2.90 16.38 -0.73
CA GLY A 144 4.06 16.39 0.18
C GLY A 144 4.02 17.56 1.16
N GLN A 145 3.63 18.76 0.69
CA GLN A 145 3.44 19.92 1.56
C GLN A 145 2.29 19.71 2.57
N LYS A 146 1.15 19.18 2.13
CA LYS A 146 0.02 18.83 3.02
C LYS A 146 0.45 17.81 4.08
N LEU A 147 1.21 16.79 3.71
CA LEU A 147 1.73 15.76 4.63
C LEU A 147 2.72 16.35 5.65
N ALA A 148 3.62 17.22 5.21
CA ALA A 148 4.57 17.88 6.11
C ALA A 148 3.85 18.81 7.11
N ALA A 149 2.88 19.59 6.64
CA ALA A 149 2.05 20.43 7.51
C ALA A 149 1.23 19.59 8.52
N TRP A 150 0.68 18.47 8.06
CA TRP A 150 -0.01 17.51 8.92
C TRP A 150 0.92 16.94 10.00
N GLN A 151 2.12 16.49 9.63
CA GLN A 151 3.10 15.95 10.57
C GLN A 151 3.51 17.00 11.61
N ALA A 152 3.72 18.26 11.18
CA ALA A 152 4.06 19.36 12.08
C ALA A 152 2.91 19.74 13.04
N SER A 153 1.66 19.41 12.68
CA SER A 153 0.49 19.65 13.52
C SER A 153 0.28 18.58 14.62
N LEU A 154 1.04 17.47 14.58
CA LEU A 154 0.89 16.38 15.53
C LEU A 154 1.35 16.79 16.94
N PRO A 155 0.57 16.46 17.99
CA PRO A 155 1.04 16.62 19.36
C PRO A 155 2.19 15.64 19.65
N THR A 156 3.04 15.96 20.62
CA THR A 156 4.20 15.13 20.99
C THR A 156 3.83 13.67 21.29
N SER A 157 2.64 13.43 21.85
CA SER A 157 2.12 12.10 22.15
C SER A 157 1.72 11.28 20.91
N MET A 158 1.65 11.88 19.72
CA MET A 158 1.29 11.23 18.45
C MET A 158 2.35 11.45 17.36
N ARG A 159 3.58 11.84 17.73
CA ARG A 159 4.69 11.96 16.77
C ARG A 159 4.98 10.60 16.11
N LEU A 160 5.51 10.64 14.89
CA LEU A 160 5.94 9.43 14.18
C LEU A 160 6.97 8.63 14.99
N VAL A 161 7.07 7.33 14.74
CA VAL A 161 7.88 6.39 15.52
C VAL A 161 9.08 5.93 14.73
N GLU A 162 10.26 6.03 15.32
CA GLU A 162 11.46 5.40 14.80
C GLU A 162 11.60 3.94 15.30
N PRO A 163 12.18 3.01 14.51
CA PRO A 163 12.30 1.60 14.89
C PRO A 163 13.01 1.37 16.23
N SER A 164 13.96 2.24 16.60
CA SER A 164 14.69 2.16 17.87
C SER A 164 13.81 2.43 19.09
N GLU A 165 12.75 3.25 18.96
CA GLU A 165 11.82 3.55 20.05
C GLU A 165 11.00 2.32 20.49
N ILE A 166 10.89 1.29 19.65
CA ILE A 166 10.16 0.06 19.97
C ILE A 166 10.89 -0.76 21.03
N CYS A 167 12.23 -0.81 20.97
CA CYS A 167 13.04 -1.64 21.86
C CYS A 167 13.13 -1.08 23.29
N ASP A 168 13.17 0.25 23.44
CA ASP A 168 13.51 0.93 24.70
C ASP A 168 12.40 1.88 25.20
N SER A 169 11.13 1.55 24.92
CA SER A 169 10.04 2.47 25.24
C SER A 169 9.68 2.49 26.73
N ALA A 170 9.76 3.66 27.35
CA ALA A 170 9.12 3.95 28.64
C ALA A 170 7.63 4.33 28.51
N GLU A 171 7.10 4.38 27.29
CA GLU A 171 5.73 4.77 26.98
C GLU A 171 4.74 3.62 27.27
N SER A 172 3.47 3.97 27.54
CA SER A 172 2.42 2.95 27.65
C SER A 172 2.31 2.16 26.34
N PRO A 173 2.17 0.81 26.38
CA PRO A 173 2.14 -0.01 25.16
C PRO A 173 1.02 0.36 24.18
N ILE A 174 -0.12 0.83 24.71
CA ILE A 174 -1.29 1.24 23.91
C ILE A 174 -0.99 2.53 23.14
N SER A 175 -0.34 3.50 23.78
CA SER A 175 0.02 4.77 23.12
C SER A 175 1.04 4.53 22.00
N LEU A 176 2.07 3.73 22.29
CA LEU A 176 3.07 3.36 21.28
C LEU A 176 2.44 2.61 20.11
N LYS A 177 1.50 1.68 20.36
CA LYS A 177 0.74 0.98 19.31
C LYS A 177 0.01 1.95 18.38
N PHE A 178 -0.67 2.97 18.92
CA PHE A 178 -1.36 3.95 18.08
C PHE A 178 -0.38 4.79 17.25
N ARG A 179 0.76 5.18 17.82
CA ARG A 179 1.81 5.90 17.08
C ARG A 179 2.41 5.03 15.98
N VAL A 180 2.61 3.73 16.20
CA VAL A 180 3.07 2.78 15.18
C VAL A 180 2.07 2.69 14.03
N ILE A 181 0.79 2.49 14.32
CA ILE A 181 -0.27 2.42 13.30
C ILE A 181 -0.32 3.72 12.48
N LEU A 182 -0.23 4.86 13.15
CA LEU A 182 -0.19 6.17 12.50
C LEU A 182 1.02 6.31 11.55
N THR A 183 2.19 5.88 12.02
CA THR A 183 3.45 5.96 11.26
C THR A 183 3.43 5.09 10.02
N LEU A 184 2.92 3.85 10.14
CA LEU A 184 2.75 2.97 8.99
C LEU A 184 1.79 3.54 7.95
N ARG A 185 0.67 4.14 8.40
CA ARG A 185 -0.30 4.79 7.50
C ARG A 185 0.30 6.02 6.81
N TYR A 186 1.08 6.82 7.54
CA TYR A 186 1.78 7.97 6.98
C TYR A 186 2.73 7.54 5.83
N HIS A 187 3.59 6.55 6.08
CA HIS A 187 4.53 6.08 5.04
C HIS A 187 3.82 5.42 3.87
N ASN A 188 2.73 4.68 4.12
CA ASN A 188 1.93 4.11 3.04
C ASN A 188 1.27 5.18 2.17
N LEU A 189 0.70 6.23 2.77
CA LEU A 189 0.15 7.36 2.03
C LEU A 189 1.24 8.12 1.25
N HIS A 190 2.43 8.24 1.83
CA HIS A 190 3.57 8.83 1.12
C HIS A 190 3.89 8.04 -0.16
N ILE A 191 4.07 6.71 -0.06
CA ILE A 191 4.28 5.82 -1.22
C ILE A 191 3.12 5.94 -2.21
N LEU A 192 1.88 5.93 -1.72
CA LEU A 192 0.69 6.02 -2.55
C LEU A 192 0.69 7.29 -3.39
N SER A 193 1.05 8.44 -2.80
CA SER A 193 1.08 9.70 -3.54
C SER A 193 2.12 9.70 -4.67
N HIS A 194 3.25 9.01 -4.49
CA HIS A 194 4.31 8.93 -5.50
C HIS A 194 4.11 7.83 -6.54
N ARG A 195 3.29 6.81 -6.26
CA ARG A 195 3.09 5.64 -7.13
C ARG A 195 2.68 5.97 -8.58
N PRO A 196 1.86 6.99 -8.89
CA PRO A 196 1.55 7.35 -10.27
C PRO A 196 2.78 7.76 -11.09
N ILE A 197 3.79 8.36 -10.46
CA ILE A 197 5.06 8.69 -11.13
C ILE A 197 5.82 7.41 -11.45
N LEU A 198 5.92 6.49 -10.50
CA LEU A 198 6.59 5.19 -10.71
C LEU A 198 5.90 4.39 -11.82
N ASP A 199 4.57 4.36 -11.82
CA ASP A 199 3.76 3.72 -12.86
C ASP A 199 4.04 4.31 -14.25
N ARG A 200 4.12 5.64 -14.37
CA ARG A 200 4.51 6.30 -15.63
C ARG A 200 5.94 6.01 -16.05
N CYS A 201 6.87 5.92 -15.10
CA CYS A 201 8.24 5.50 -15.38
C CYS A 201 8.28 4.05 -15.89
N LEU A 202 7.49 3.14 -15.32
CA LEU A 202 7.39 1.75 -15.78
C LEU A 202 6.78 1.68 -17.20
N GLN A 203 5.70 2.40 -17.46
CA GLN A 203 5.08 2.46 -18.81
C GLN A 203 6.02 3.04 -19.88
N ALA A 204 6.93 3.95 -19.48
CA ALA A 204 7.96 4.45 -20.39
C ALA A 204 8.98 3.37 -20.78
N LEU A 205 9.18 2.32 -19.94
CA LEU A 205 10.05 1.18 -20.27
C LEU A 205 9.49 0.31 -21.41
N ASP A 206 8.17 0.31 -21.58
CA ASP A 206 7.46 -0.42 -22.63
C ASP A 206 7.52 0.29 -24.00
N GLY A 207 8.21 1.44 -24.09
CA GLY A 207 8.42 2.17 -25.34
C GLY A 207 7.22 3.02 -25.78
N THR A 208 6.35 3.42 -24.84
CA THR A 208 5.26 4.35 -25.14
C THR A 208 5.82 5.68 -25.67
N PRO A 209 5.33 6.19 -26.82
CA PRO A 209 5.82 7.44 -27.38
C PRO A 209 5.48 8.61 -26.46
N GLN A 210 6.51 9.28 -25.96
CA GLN A 210 6.40 10.48 -25.12
C GLN A 210 7.06 11.65 -25.83
N THR A 211 6.56 12.86 -25.62
CA THR A 211 7.26 14.07 -26.09
C THR A 211 8.53 14.32 -25.27
N ASP A 212 9.51 15.02 -25.83
CA ASP A 212 10.76 15.36 -25.13
C ASP A 212 10.49 16.10 -23.81
N GLN A 213 9.47 16.97 -23.82
CA GLN A 213 9.05 17.74 -22.64
C GLN A 213 8.43 16.86 -21.55
N GLU A 214 7.59 15.88 -21.93
CA GLU A 214 7.00 14.92 -21.00
C GLU A 214 8.08 14.02 -20.39
N THR A 215 9.04 13.60 -21.19
CA THR A 215 10.18 12.78 -20.76
C THR A 215 11.02 13.53 -19.72
N ALA A 216 11.36 14.80 -19.99
CA ALA A 216 12.11 15.62 -19.06
C ALA A 216 11.35 15.87 -17.74
N THR A 217 10.05 16.11 -17.82
CA THR A 217 9.18 16.30 -16.65
C THR A 217 9.08 15.03 -15.82
N LEU A 218 8.90 13.87 -16.48
CA LEU A 218 8.84 12.57 -15.82
C LEU A 218 10.17 12.23 -15.16
N GLN A 219 11.29 12.56 -15.79
CA GLN A 219 12.62 12.39 -15.19
C GLN A 219 12.81 13.21 -13.91
N GLN A 220 12.31 14.45 -13.87
CA GLN A 220 12.32 15.25 -12.63
C GLN A 220 11.42 14.61 -11.56
N GLY A 221 10.22 14.17 -11.94
CA GLY A 221 9.31 13.45 -11.07
C GLY A 221 9.91 12.17 -10.49
N TRP A 222 10.67 11.42 -11.30
CA TRP A 222 11.40 10.22 -10.90
C TRP A 222 12.37 10.51 -9.76
N TYR A 223 13.27 11.48 -9.92
CA TYR A 223 14.25 11.79 -8.86
C TYR A 223 13.59 12.23 -7.56
N LEU A 224 12.51 13.02 -7.64
CA LEU A 224 11.72 13.39 -6.48
C LEU A 224 11.09 12.16 -5.79
N SER A 225 10.56 11.22 -6.57
CA SER A 225 9.75 10.12 -6.06
C SER A 225 10.57 8.93 -5.59
N LYS A 226 11.71 8.67 -6.24
CA LYS A 226 12.60 7.55 -5.90
C LYS A 226 13.01 7.61 -4.43
N ASP A 227 13.61 8.71 -4.00
CA ASP A 227 14.15 8.85 -2.64
C ASP A 227 13.02 8.82 -1.60
N ALA A 228 11.92 9.52 -1.88
CA ALA A 228 10.72 9.57 -1.05
C ALA A 228 10.08 8.18 -0.84
N CYS A 229 9.94 7.40 -1.91
CA CYS A 229 9.41 6.04 -1.85
C CYS A 229 10.36 5.09 -1.13
N LEU A 230 11.66 5.15 -1.43
CA LEU A 230 12.66 4.27 -0.82
C LEU A 230 12.73 4.48 0.70
N GLN A 231 12.79 5.74 1.14
CA GLN A 231 12.79 6.08 2.57
C GLN A 231 11.53 5.55 3.27
N SER A 232 10.34 5.80 2.71
CA SER A 232 9.09 5.32 3.30
C SER A 232 8.96 3.80 3.29
N ALA A 233 9.41 3.13 2.23
CA ALA A 233 9.37 1.67 2.14
C ALA A 233 10.31 1.02 3.16
N GLU A 234 11.53 1.54 3.30
CA GLU A 234 12.50 1.11 4.30
C GLU A 234 11.99 1.33 5.73
N SER A 235 11.38 2.48 6.02
CA SER A 235 10.77 2.78 7.31
C SER A 235 9.62 1.81 7.64
N ILE A 236 8.76 1.47 6.68
CA ILE A 236 7.70 0.46 6.87
C ILE A 236 8.32 -0.89 7.24
N VAL A 237 9.25 -1.40 6.43
CA VAL A 237 9.86 -2.73 6.63
C VAL A 237 10.55 -2.80 7.99
N ARG A 238 11.37 -1.81 8.33
CA ARG A 238 12.10 -1.76 9.60
C ARG A 238 11.19 -1.61 10.82
N LEU A 239 10.15 -0.79 10.73
CA LEU A 239 9.23 -0.58 11.86
C LEU A 239 8.41 -1.85 12.13
N VAL A 240 7.93 -2.53 11.08
CA VAL A 240 7.21 -3.79 11.22
C VAL A 240 8.13 -4.88 11.80
N GLU A 241 9.36 -4.97 11.31
CA GLU A 241 10.36 -5.90 11.82
C GLU A 241 10.71 -5.62 13.29
N ALA A 242 10.90 -4.36 13.69
CA ALA A 242 11.14 -3.99 15.08
C ALA A 242 9.96 -4.37 15.99
N CYS A 243 8.72 -4.14 15.54
CA CYS A 243 7.53 -4.55 16.27
C CYS A 243 7.43 -6.07 16.43
N LYS A 244 7.80 -6.83 15.40
CA LYS A 244 7.82 -8.30 15.43
C LYS A 244 8.91 -8.84 16.33
N SER A 245 10.13 -8.35 16.18
CA SER A 245 11.25 -8.71 17.04
C SER A 245 10.99 -8.38 18.52
N SER A 246 10.27 -7.30 18.82
CA SER A 246 9.82 -7.02 20.18
C SER A 246 8.74 -7.99 20.67
N SER A 247 7.77 -8.33 19.81
CA SER A 247 6.72 -9.31 20.12
C SER A 247 7.31 -10.71 20.35
N ASP A 248 8.36 -11.09 19.63
CA ASP A 248 9.05 -12.38 19.83
C ASP A 248 9.74 -12.46 21.21
N LYS A 249 10.25 -11.31 21.72
CA LYS A 249 10.83 -11.21 23.07
C LYS A 249 9.77 -11.13 24.17
N GLN A 250 8.66 -10.43 23.89
CA GLN A 250 7.55 -10.22 24.82
C GLN A 250 6.21 -10.53 24.14
N PRO A 251 5.80 -11.82 24.11
CA PRO A 251 4.63 -12.27 23.34
C PRO A 251 3.30 -11.66 23.78
N THR A 252 3.24 -11.11 25.00
CA THR A 252 2.04 -10.48 25.55
C THR A 252 1.72 -9.11 24.96
N ILE A 253 2.66 -8.48 24.26
CA ILE A 253 2.52 -7.11 23.72
C ILE A 253 2.68 -7.12 22.21
N SER A 254 1.66 -6.64 21.50
CA SER A 254 1.70 -6.42 20.05
C SER A 254 1.46 -4.96 19.70
N TYR A 255 2.50 -4.32 19.17
CA TYR A 255 2.46 -2.93 18.68
C TYR A 255 1.90 -2.79 17.27
N LEU A 256 1.85 -3.90 16.51
CA LEU A 256 1.18 -3.89 15.22
C LEU A 256 -0.33 -3.83 15.42
N GLY A 257 -0.99 -3.13 14.51
CA GLY A 257 -2.43 -3.11 14.43
C GLY A 257 -2.98 -4.44 13.90
N ALA A 258 -4.00 -4.32 13.08
CA ALA A 258 -4.52 -5.44 12.33
C ALA A 258 -3.48 -6.04 11.36
N TRP A 259 -3.46 -7.37 11.29
CA TRP A 259 -2.45 -8.11 10.52
C TRP A 259 -2.49 -7.78 9.02
N TRP A 260 -3.69 -7.60 8.45
CA TRP A 260 -3.85 -7.33 7.01
C TRP A 260 -3.33 -5.95 6.61
N PHE A 261 -3.43 -4.93 7.46
CA PHE A 261 -2.79 -3.63 7.19
C PHE A 261 -1.27 -3.74 7.21
N SER A 262 -0.73 -4.47 8.18
CA SER A 262 0.73 -4.67 8.27
C SER A 262 1.24 -5.44 7.04
N LEU A 263 0.49 -6.45 6.61
CA LEU A 263 0.75 -7.19 5.37
C LEU A 263 0.68 -6.28 4.16
N TYR A 264 -0.43 -5.56 3.98
CA TYR A 264 -0.67 -4.67 2.86
C TYR A 264 0.42 -3.59 2.76
N PHE A 265 0.77 -2.91 3.86
CA PHE A 265 1.80 -1.88 3.84
C PHE A 265 3.18 -2.44 3.50
N THR A 266 3.57 -3.57 4.10
CA THR A 266 4.88 -4.20 3.85
C THR A 266 4.97 -4.77 2.43
N PHE A 267 3.88 -5.35 1.93
CA PHE A 267 3.79 -5.85 0.56
C PHE A 267 3.87 -4.72 -0.46
N ASN A 268 3.13 -3.62 -0.28
CA ASN A 268 3.24 -2.45 -1.16
C ASN A 268 4.63 -1.80 -1.10
N ALA A 269 5.26 -1.77 0.07
CA ALA A 269 6.65 -1.31 0.20
C ALA A 269 7.59 -2.18 -0.64
N ALA A 270 7.47 -3.50 -0.58
CA ALA A 270 8.27 -4.42 -1.38
C ALA A 270 8.04 -4.23 -2.89
N LEU A 271 6.79 -4.15 -3.36
CA LEU A 271 6.47 -3.89 -4.76
C LEU A 271 7.05 -2.56 -5.26
N THR A 272 7.01 -1.52 -4.41
CA THR A 272 7.58 -0.21 -4.72
C THR A 272 9.10 -0.28 -4.89
N ILE A 273 9.79 -1.02 -4.03
CA ILE A 273 11.24 -1.21 -4.13
C ILE A 273 11.59 -2.01 -5.39
N VAL A 274 10.81 -3.04 -5.73
CA VAL A 274 10.97 -3.78 -6.99
C VAL A 274 10.83 -2.84 -8.20
N ALA A 275 9.79 -2.00 -8.23
CA ALA A 275 9.59 -1.02 -9.29
C ALA A 275 10.78 -0.05 -9.42
N ILE A 276 11.28 0.46 -8.29
CA ILE A 276 12.46 1.33 -8.25
C ILE A 276 13.68 0.62 -8.85
N LYS A 277 13.94 -0.63 -8.43
CA LYS A 277 15.05 -1.45 -8.94
C LYS A 277 14.98 -1.62 -10.47
N MET A 278 13.80 -1.96 -11.00
CA MET A 278 13.59 -2.12 -12.45
C MET A 278 13.86 -0.82 -13.24
N ILE A 279 13.42 0.33 -12.72
CA ILE A 279 13.63 1.62 -13.38
C ILE A 279 15.12 2.02 -13.34
N GLU A 280 15.82 1.77 -12.23
CA GLU A 280 17.26 2.07 -12.10
C GLU A 280 18.14 1.23 -13.02
N GLU A 281 17.86 -0.06 -13.12
CA GLU A 281 18.63 -0.98 -13.96
C GLU A 281 18.54 -0.63 -15.46
N ARG A 282 17.45 0.02 -15.89
CA ARG A 282 17.25 0.51 -17.25
C ARG A 282 17.83 1.91 -17.50
N SER A 283 17.92 2.74 -16.47
CA SER A 283 18.32 4.15 -16.60
C SER A 283 19.83 4.38 -16.52
N SER A 284 20.60 3.39 -16.07
CA SER A 284 22.02 3.59 -15.77
C SER A 284 22.96 3.17 -16.92
N PRO A 285 23.98 3.99 -17.31
CA PRO A 285 24.82 3.73 -18.48
C PRO A 285 26.13 2.93 -18.23
N SER A 286 26.44 2.43 -17.03
CA SER A 286 27.71 1.70 -16.81
C SER A 286 27.76 0.86 -15.53
N PRO A 287 28.15 -0.43 -15.59
CA PRO A 287 28.36 -1.29 -14.41
C PRO A 287 29.60 -0.94 -13.57
N PHE A 288 30.36 0.11 -13.91
CA PHE A 288 31.63 0.47 -13.24
C PHE A 288 31.52 1.59 -12.19
N ASP A 289 30.32 2.13 -11.93
CA ASP A 289 30.13 3.15 -10.89
C ASP A 289 29.94 2.52 -9.50
N ARG A 290 30.88 2.79 -8.57
CA ARG A 290 30.79 2.31 -7.18
C ARG A 290 29.56 2.84 -6.45
N SER A 291 29.07 4.03 -6.82
CA SER A 291 27.84 4.58 -6.21
C SER A 291 26.61 3.77 -6.59
N TYR A 292 26.61 3.16 -7.77
CA TYR A 292 25.52 2.32 -8.27
C TYR A 292 25.51 0.95 -7.57
N SER A 293 26.67 0.30 -7.43
CA SER A 293 26.80 -0.99 -6.71
C SER A 293 26.22 -0.90 -5.29
N ASN A 294 26.57 0.14 -4.54
CA ASN A 294 26.07 0.35 -3.18
C ASN A 294 24.55 0.58 -3.13
N ALA A 295 23.98 1.24 -4.14
CA ALA A 295 22.53 1.48 -4.21
C ALA A 295 21.76 0.20 -4.52
N THR A 296 22.24 -0.61 -5.48
CA THR A 296 21.63 -1.90 -5.81
C THR A 296 21.72 -2.89 -4.63
N GLU A 297 22.86 -2.94 -3.94
CA GLU A 297 23.02 -3.76 -2.73
C GLU A 297 22.02 -3.36 -1.64
N ARG A 298 21.84 -2.06 -1.39
CA ARG A 298 20.85 -1.55 -0.45
C ARG A 298 19.42 -1.98 -0.82
N LEU A 299 19.04 -1.91 -2.10
CA LEU A 299 17.72 -2.34 -2.55
C LEU A 299 17.50 -3.84 -2.32
N ASP A 300 18.52 -4.67 -2.61
CA ASP A 300 18.45 -6.12 -2.42
C ASP A 300 18.36 -6.50 -0.92
N GLU A 301 19.05 -5.78 -0.05
CA GLU A 301 18.93 -5.95 1.40
C GLU A 301 17.52 -5.63 1.91
N VAL A 302 16.96 -4.47 1.54
CA VAL A 302 15.62 -4.08 1.99
C VAL A 302 14.55 -5.04 1.44
N LEU A 303 14.71 -5.55 0.21
CA LEU A 303 13.81 -6.54 -0.37
C LEU A 303 13.84 -7.88 0.39
N LYS A 304 15.04 -8.36 0.77
CA LYS A 304 15.17 -9.56 1.61
C LYS A 304 14.51 -9.36 2.97
N ASP A 305 14.74 -8.21 3.60
CA ASP A 305 14.11 -7.86 4.88
C ASP A 305 12.59 -7.81 4.74
N ALA A 306 12.06 -7.25 3.65
CA ALA A 306 10.62 -7.19 3.39
C ALA A 306 10.00 -8.58 3.27
N VAL A 307 10.61 -9.50 2.50
CA VAL A 307 10.14 -10.90 2.36
C VAL A 307 10.14 -11.61 3.72
N ASN A 308 11.23 -11.50 4.47
CA ASN A 308 11.35 -12.10 5.80
C ASN A 308 10.30 -11.54 6.77
N CYS A 309 10.09 -10.22 6.73
CA CYS A 309 9.12 -9.52 7.54
C CYS A 309 7.69 -10.00 7.23
N ILE A 310 7.32 -10.06 5.94
CA ILE A 310 6.02 -10.59 5.49
C ILE A 310 5.83 -12.02 5.99
N ALA A 311 6.79 -12.93 5.74
CA ALA A 311 6.69 -14.33 6.14
C ALA A 311 6.51 -14.53 7.66
N ARG A 312 6.95 -13.57 8.48
CA ARG A 312 6.84 -13.59 9.95
C ARG A 312 5.58 -12.89 10.48
N LEU A 313 4.77 -12.26 9.62
CA LEU A 313 3.56 -11.54 10.06
C LEU A 313 2.53 -12.46 10.73
N ASP A 314 2.19 -13.56 10.08
CA ASP A 314 1.31 -14.60 10.64
C ASP A 314 1.56 -15.91 9.89
N LYS A 315 2.29 -16.84 10.52
CA LYS A 315 2.69 -18.12 9.91
C LYS A 315 1.51 -19.07 9.68
N GLN A 316 0.35 -18.80 10.28
CA GLN A 316 -0.86 -19.62 10.12
C GLN A 316 -1.79 -19.07 9.04
N ASN A 317 -1.45 -17.93 8.44
CA ASN A 317 -2.30 -17.24 7.48
C ASN A 317 -1.82 -17.49 6.04
N GLN A 318 -2.64 -18.18 5.26
CA GLN A 318 -2.32 -18.52 3.87
C GLN A 318 -2.08 -17.29 2.99
N MET A 319 -2.76 -16.16 3.24
CA MET A 319 -2.55 -14.94 2.47
C MET A 319 -1.16 -14.35 2.71
N VAL A 320 -0.68 -14.40 3.96
CA VAL A 320 0.68 -13.97 4.31
C VAL A 320 1.72 -14.82 3.59
N GLU A 321 1.53 -16.14 3.58
CA GLU A 321 2.40 -17.08 2.85
C GLU A 321 2.40 -16.79 1.34
N LYS A 322 1.21 -16.61 0.73
CA LYS A 322 1.06 -16.27 -0.69
C LYS A 322 1.80 -14.98 -1.04
N CYS A 323 1.62 -13.91 -0.27
CA CYS A 323 2.32 -12.64 -0.48
C CYS A 323 3.84 -12.78 -0.37
N ALA A 324 4.35 -13.50 0.64
CA ALA A 324 5.79 -13.72 0.80
C ALA A 324 6.39 -14.47 -0.39
N LYS A 325 5.74 -15.56 -0.84
CA LYS A 325 6.16 -16.33 -2.02
C LYS A 325 6.14 -15.47 -3.27
N PHE A 326 5.05 -14.75 -3.51
CA PHE A 326 4.93 -13.87 -4.67
C PHE A 326 6.06 -12.82 -4.72
N THR A 327 6.30 -12.12 -3.61
CA THR A 327 7.36 -11.11 -3.54
C THR A 327 8.73 -11.73 -3.80
N ALA A 328 9.05 -12.88 -3.20
CA ALA A 328 10.31 -13.57 -3.41
C ALA A 328 10.51 -13.98 -4.88
N THR A 329 9.47 -14.54 -5.51
CA THR A 329 9.50 -14.90 -6.93
C THR A 329 9.70 -13.67 -7.82
N LEU A 330 9.01 -12.57 -7.52
CA LEU A 330 9.14 -11.32 -8.27
C LEU A 330 10.57 -10.75 -8.21
N ILE A 331 11.19 -10.76 -7.02
CA ILE A 331 12.58 -10.34 -6.85
C ILE A 331 13.53 -11.19 -7.71
N PHE A 332 13.35 -12.52 -7.68
CA PHE A 332 14.18 -13.44 -8.45
C PHE A 332 14.06 -13.21 -9.96
N LEU A 333 12.86 -12.95 -10.46
CA LEU A 333 12.64 -12.66 -11.88
C LEU A 333 13.31 -11.36 -12.31
N VAL A 334 13.15 -10.30 -11.52
CA VAL A 334 13.78 -9.02 -11.82
C VAL A 334 15.29 -9.17 -11.87
N GLN A 335 15.89 -9.85 -10.89
CA GLN A 335 17.33 -10.16 -10.90
C GLN A 335 17.75 -10.99 -12.12
N SER A 336 16.93 -11.95 -12.55
CA SER A 336 17.19 -12.77 -13.73
C SER A 336 17.16 -11.94 -15.01
N LEU A 337 16.21 -11.01 -15.14
CA LEU A 337 16.13 -10.07 -16.27
C LEU A 337 17.39 -9.19 -16.37
N SER A 338 17.95 -8.74 -15.24
CA SER A 338 19.17 -7.94 -15.22
C SER A 338 20.40 -8.71 -15.74
N THR A 339 20.44 -10.04 -15.57
CA THR A 339 21.56 -10.89 -16.05
C THR A 339 21.50 -11.22 -17.55
N VAL A 340 20.32 -11.11 -18.17
CA VAL A 340 20.10 -11.53 -19.57
C VAL A 340 20.33 -10.41 -20.58
N VAL A 341 20.36 -9.14 -20.16
CA VAL A 341 20.66 -8.01 -21.08
C VAL A 341 22.17 -7.95 -21.34
N PRO A 342 22.71 -8.41 -22.48
CA PRO A 342 24.10 -8.18 -22.82
C PRO A 342 24.23 -6.70 -23.17
N ALA A 343 25.39 -6.12 -22.87
CA ALA A 343 25.76 -4.77 -23.29
C ALA A 343 25.25 -4.49 -24.71
N ARG A 344 24.40 -3.47 -24.87
CA ARG A 344 24.12 -2.92 -26.21
C ARG A 344 25.46 -2.47 -26.76
N ASP A 345 26.03 -3.31 -27.61
CA ASP A 345 27.27 -3.05 -28.31
C ASP A 345 27.04 -1.78 -29.14
N ASN A 346 27.81 -0.72 -28.83
CA ASN A 346 27.88 0.48 -29.64
C ASN A 346 28.61 0.14 -30.95
N GLY A 347 27.96 -0.65 -31.79
CA GLY A 347 28.41 -1.01 -33.13
C GLY A 347 27.95 0.06 -34.11
N ILE A 348 28.87 0.94 -34.50
CA ILE A 348 28.76 1.79 -35.67
C ILE A 348 28.42 0.89 -36.88
N VAL A 349 27.22 1.04 -37.45
CA VAL A 349 26.89 0.47 -38.77
C VAL A 349 26.79 1.62 -39.77
N PRO A 350 27.57 1.61 -40.87
CA PRO A 350 27.53 2.68 -41.86
C PRO A 350 26.33 2.57 -42.81
N ASP A 351 25.86 3.75 -43.21
CA ASP A 351 24.83 4.06 -44.22
C ASP A 351 24.77 3.12 -45.44
N ALA A 352 23.56 2.67 -45.78
CA ALA A 352 23.11 2.55 -47.17
C ALA A 352 21.57 2.58 -47.26
N PRO A 353 20.96 3.28 -48.24
CA PRO A 353 19.53 3.60 -48.26
C PRO A 353 18.73 2.64 -49.15
N ILE A 354 17.55 2.17 -48.71
CA ILE A 354 16.57 1.54 -49.61
C ILE A 354 15.12 1.98 -49.30
N GLN A 355 14.66 2.89 -50.16
CA GLN A 355 13.35 3.06 -50.82
C GLN A 355 12.05 2.52 -50.18
N VAL A 356 11.14 3.49 -50.02
CA VAL A 356 9.67 3.39 -49.89
C VAL A 356 9.02 2.91 -51.20
N ILE A 357 8.01 2.02 -51.11
CA ILE A 357 6.76 1.97 -51.91
C ILE A 357 5.76 0.97 -51.24
N PRO A 358 4.49 1.34 -50.95
CA PRO A 358 3.36 0.43 -50.58
C PRO A 358 2.59 -0.01 -51.87
N PRO A 359 1.60 -0.95 -51.92
CA PRO A 359 0.46 -1.23 -51.00
C PRO A 359 0.16 -2.75 -50.82
N THR A 360 -0.77 -3.25 -49.99
CA THR A 360 -2.24 -3.33 -50.18
C THR A 360 -2.89 -3.89 -48.91
N GLY A 361 -4.10 -3.41 -48.61
CA GLY A 361 -4.81 -3.71 -47.37
C GLY A 361 -5.44 -5.11 -47.29
N GLU A 362 -5.31 -5.71 -46.11
CA GLU A 362 -6.26 -6.66 -45.56
C GLU A 362 -6.46 -6.32 -44.07
N VAL A 363 -7.72 -6.13 -43.69
CA VAL A 363 -8.14 -5.88 -42.30
C VAL A 363 -8.28 -7.25 -41.62
N LEU A 364 -7.32 -7.60 -40.76
CA LEU A 364 -7.46 -8.74 -39.85
C LEU A 364 -8.26 -8.30 -38.61
N PRO A 365 -9.21 -9.12 -38.12
CA PRO A 365 -9.98 -8.78 -36.93
C PRO A 365 -9.08 -8.78 -35.70
N VAL A 366 -9.08 -7.66 -34.97
CA VAL A 366 -8.42 -7.51 -33.67
C VAL A 366 -9.15 -8.42 -32.68
N ASN A 367 -8.57 -9.59 -32.42
CA ASN A 367 -8.99 -10.43 -31.30
C ASN A 367 -8.36 -9.84 -30.04
N VAL A 368 -9.20 -9.27 -29.17
CA VAL A 368 -8.82 -8.88 -27.82
C VAL A 368 -8.32 -10.14 -27.09
N PRO A 369 -7.08 -10.17 -26.53
CA PRO A 369 -6.64 -11.34 -25.79
C PRO A 369 -7.54 -11.50 -24.56
N THR A 370 -8.19 -12.66 -24.44
CA THR A 370 -8.82 -13.07 -23.19
C THR A 370 -7.74 -13.23 -22.12
N ASN A 371 -8.10 -12.92 -20.87
CA ASN A 371 -7.29 -12.74 -19.67
C ASN A 371 -6.44 -13.95 -19.20
N ASN A 372 -6.11 -14.90 -20.09
CA ASN A 372 -5.41 -16.16 -19.77
C ASN A 372 -3.88 -16.05 -19.77
N GLY A 373 -3.31 -14.97 -20.29
CA GLY A 373 -1.84 -14.82 -20.43
C GLY A 373 -1.09 -14.66 -19.10
N MET A 374 -1.75 -14.18 -18.04
CA MET A 374 -1.12 -14.04 -16.71
C MET A 374 -0.96 -15.38 -15.99
N ASP A 375 -1.90 -16.31 -16.18
CA ASP A 375 -1.83 -17.64 -15.54
C ASP A 375 -0.79 -18.55 -16.23
N GLU A 376 -0.62 -18.44 -17.55
CA GLU A 376 0.48 -19.09 -18.28
C GLU A 376 1.85 -18.53 -17.86
N ALA A 377 1.98 -17.20 -17.76
CA ALA A 377 3.21 -16.57 -17.30
C ALA A 377 3.57 -16.99 -15.86
N PHE A 378 2.58 -17.17 -14.99
CA PHE A 378 2.77 -17.67 -13.62
C PHE A 378 3.17 -19.17 -13.58
N ALA A 379 2.56 -20.00 -14.43
CA ALA A 379 2.91 -21.42 -14.55
C ALA A 379 4.36 -21.59 -15.06
N ASP A 380 4.77 -20.79 -16.03
CA ASP A 380 6.15 -20.76 -16.52
C ASP A 380 7.14 -20.27 -15.45
N LEU A 381 6.74 -19.30 -14.62
CA LEU A 381 7.47 -18.79 -13.46
C LEU A 381 7.87 -19.88 -12.46
N MET A 382 6.94 -20.78 -12.16
CA MET A 382 7.13 -21.84 -11.17
C MET A 382 8.21 -22.84 -11.58
N ASN A 383 8.49 -22.94 -12.88
CA ASN A 383 9.54 -23.79 -13.42
C ASN A 383 10.96 -23.23 -13.22
N PHE A 384 11.10 -21.95 -12.86
CA PHE A 384 12.39 -21.28 -12.66
C PHE A 384 12.79 -21.12 -11.18
N LEU A 385 11.99 -21.64 -10.23
CA LEU A 385 12.27 -21.53 -8.80
C LEU A 385 13.35 -22.52 -8.32
N PRO A 386 14.20 -22.15 -7.33
CA PRO A 386 15.19 -23.05 -6.75
C PRO A 386 14.54 -24.29 -6.09
N PRO A 387 15.21 -25.46 -6.10
CA PRO A 387 14.66 -26.71 -5.54
C PRO A 387 14.32 -26.64 -4.03
N ASN A 388 14.90 -25.66 -3.31
CA ASN A 388 14.70 -25.44 -1.88
C ASN A 388 13.43 -24.61 -1.57
N PHE A 389 12.74 -24.10 -2.60
CA PHE A 389 11.51 -23.31 -2.45
C PHE A 389 10.29 -24.17 -2.09
N ASN A 390 10.41 -25.49 -2.24
CA ASN A 390 9.39 -26.50 -1.89
C ASN A 390 9.30 -26.81 -0.38
N ASP A 391 10.14 -26.22 0.46
CA ASP A 391 10.11 -26.43 1.92
C ASP A 391 8.94 -25.71 2.62
N PHE A 392 8.22 -24.85 1.91
CA PHE A 392 6.91 -24.33 2.33
C PHE A 392 5.81 -25.27 1.86
N SER A 393 5.07 -25.86 2.79
CA SER A 393 4.22 -27.04 2.60
C SER A 393 3.51 -27.13 1.24
N ALA A 394 3.75 -28.22 0.51
CA ALA A 394 3.11 -28.56 -0.77
C ALA A 394 1.60 -28.88 -0.67
N SER A 395 0.91 -28.48 0.41
CA SER A 395 -0.52 -28.76 0.63
C SER A 395 -1.47 -27.69 0.09
N SER A 396 -0.99 -26.62 -0.55
CA SER A 396 -1.84 -25.69 -1.28
C SER A 396 -2.03 -26.16 -2.72
N GLY A 397 -3.28 -26.34 -3.15
CA GLY A 397 -3.63 -26.75 -4.51
C GLY A 397 -3.10 -25.82 -5.62
N PRO A 398 -3.33 -26.16 -6.90
CA PRO A 398 -2.89 -25.34 -8.03
C PRO A 398 -3.43 -23.91 -7.91
N PHE A 399 -2.54 -22.94 -7.98
CA PHE A 399 -2.77 -21.52 -7.72
C PHE A 399 -2.98 -20.77 -9.04
N ALA A 400 -4.05 -19.98 -9.15
CA ALA A 400 -4.31 -19.07 -10.27
C ALA A 400 -4.08 -17.61 -9.83
N MET A 401 -3.41 -16.81 -10.67
CA MET A 401 -3.09 -15.40 -10.41
C MET A 401 -4.37 -14.55 -10.31
N SER A 402 -5.40 -14.95 -11.04
CA SER A 402 -6.77 -14.41 -10.97
C SER A 402 -7.36 -14.47 -9.56
N GLU A 403 -7.07 -15.49 -8.74
CA GLU A 403 -7.62 -15.57 -7.36
C GLU A 403 -7.04 -14.51 -6.41
N LEU A 404 -5.85 -13.96 -6.69
CA LEU A 404 -5.28 -12.86 -5.90
C LEU A 404 -5.90 -11.49 -6.26
N MET A 405 -6.46 -11.39 -7.47
CA MET A 405 -6.95 -10.16 -8.10
C MET A 405 -8.48 -10.08 -8.16
N ASP A 406 -9.18 -11.21 -8.27
CA ASP A 406 -10.65 -11.30 -8.33
C ASP A 406 -11.30 -10.91 -7.00
N ASP A 407 -10.60 -11.06 -5.88
CA ASP A 407 -11.07 -10.66 -4.55
C ASP A 407 -10.76 -9.18 -4.20
N PHE A 408 -10.01 -8.47 -5.06
CA PHE A 408 -9.68 -7.07 -4.85
C PHE A 408 -9.98 -6.28 -6.11
N ALA A 409 -11.23 -5.84 -6.26
CA ALA A 409 -11.49 -4.68 -7.10
C ALA A 409 -10.53 -3.57 -6.65
N THR A 410 -9.83 -2.94 -7.59
CA THR A 410 -8.77 -1.96 -7.36
C THR A 410 -9.18 -0.79 -6.42
N GLY A 411 -10.48 -0.63 -6.16
CA GLY A 411 -11.06 0.32 -5.19
C GLY A 411 -11.20 -0.16 -3.74
N ASP A 412 -11.06 -1.46 -3.44
CA ASP A 412 -11.16 -2.00 -2.06
C ASP A 412 -9.85 -1.91 -1.26
N LEU A 413 -8.76 -1.49 -1.90
CA LEU A 413 -7.40 -1.47 -1.33
C LEU A 413 -7.05 -0.16 -0.59
N PHE A 414 -7.94 0.83 -0.54
CA PHE A 414 -7.58 2.20 -0.13
C PHE A 414 -8.32 2.81 1.07
N TRP A 415 -9.21 2.07 1.74
CA TRP A 415 -10.01 2.60 2.85
C TRP A 415 -10.06 1.71 4.09
#